data_AF-A0A1B8YB40-F1
#
_entry.id   AF-A0A1B8YB40-F1
#
_cell.length_a   1.000
_cell.length_b   1.000
_cell.length_c   1.000
_cell.angle_alpha   90.00
_cell.angle_beta   90.00
_cell.angle_gamma   90.00
#
_symmetry.space_group_name_H-M   'P 1'
#
loop_
_entity.id
_entity.type
_entity.pdbx_description
1 polymer ?
#
loop_
_entity_poly.entity_id
_entity_poly.type
_entity_poly.pdbx_seq_one_letter_code
_entity_poly.pdbx_strand_id
1 'polypeptide(L)'
;MKILKITLSLLFLYFIYWAFGDTLLGRLFPFSPDGKKQLITVEGVVPKYTKPYVSAQYISKDCLKYQFDAGMSPYQVPTYYGLDLDVKADPQTGYFQARLPFNGGGWCKWKINQAFVAVGYTDVSHLVKDAELSSGTGLAAFINDAARTNISEIPASNTIDFNPVIYPVLEMVEGFPKSVSLQGKVELYPFRLKLTPGAKWKIIFKPKLDETKMPKVIVTKKGEWVEYPSGHIEINTQMVDTRYIK
;
A
#
# COMPACT_ATOMS: atom_id res chain seq x y z
N MET A 1 -39.57 -40.98 -4.88
CA MET A 1 -38.67 -40.90 -6.06
C MET A 1 -38.35 -39.47 -6.54
N LYS A 2 -39.27 -38.48 -6.43
CA LYS A 2 -38.99 -37.07 -6.80
C LYS A 2 -37.90 -36.39 -5.95
N ILE A 3 -37.89 -36.61 -4.64
CA ILE A 3 -36.95 -35.96 -3.71
C ILE A 3 -35.50 -36.38 -3.98
N LEU A 4 -35.25 -37.67 -4.23
CA LEU A 4 -33.91 -38.23 -4.52
C LEU A 4 -33.31 -37.66 -5.82
N LYS A 5 -34.12 -37.44 -6.85
CA LYS A 5 -33.66 -36.83 -8.12
C LYS A 5 -33.26 -35.37 -7.95
N ILE A 6 -33.97 -34.62 -7.10
CA ILE A 6 -33.65 -33.20 -6.83
C ILE A 6 -32.36 -33.09 -6.01
N THR A 7 -32.17 -33.95 -5.00
CA THR A 7 -30.94 -33.97 -4.20
C THR A 7 -29.73 -34.36 -5.05
N LEU A 8 -29.87 -35.35 -5.94
CA LEU A 8 -28.79 -35.77 -6.84
C LEU A 8 -28.43 -34.68 -7.87
N SER A 9 -29.43 -33.96 -8.38
CA SER A 9 -29.23 -32.83 -9.30
C SER A 9 -28.51 -31.65 -8.63
N LEU A 10 -28.89 -31.32 -7.39
CA LEU A 10 -28.23 -30.27 -6.60
C LEU A 10 -26.78 -30.65 -6.25
N LEU A 11 -26.52 -31.92 -5.91
CA LEU A 11 -25.17 -32.44 -5.69
C LEU A 11 -24.32 -32.40 -6.96
N PHE A 12 -24.92 -32.67 -8.13
CA PHE A 12 -24.23 -32.60 -9.42
C PHE A 12 -23.90 -31.15 -9.83
N LEU A 13 -24.83 -30.21 -9.63
CA LEU A 13 -24.57 -28.79 -9.84
C LEU A 13 -23.51 -28.24 -8.88
N TYR A 14 -23.54 -28.69 -7.62
CA TYR A 14 -22.50 -28.39 -6.63
C TYR A 14 -21.13 -28.93 -7.07
N PHE A 15 -21.10 -30.15 -7.61
CA PHE A 15 -19.89 -30.77 -8.14
C PHE A 15 -19.33 -30.03 -9.37
N ILE A 16 -20.18 -29.63 -10.32
CA ILE A 16 -19.75 -28.82 -11.48
C ILE A 16 -19.22 -27.47 -11.04
N TYR A 17 -19.89 -26.79 -10.10
CA TYR A 17 -19.42 -25.52 -9.56
C TYR A 17 -18.06 -25.67 -8.87
N TRP A 18 -17.86 -26.73 -8.07
CA TRP A 18 -16.58 -27.04 -7.45
C TRP A 18 -15.47 -27.43 -8.44
N ALA A 19 -15.80 -28.19 -9.49
CA ALA A 19 -14.83 -28.71 -10.44
C ALA A 19 -14.42 -27.71 -11.52
N PHE A 20 -15.34 -26.83 -11.94
CA PHE A 20 -15.13 -25.90 -13.05
C PHE A 20 -15.12 -24.41 -12.67
N GLY A 21 -15.54 -24.04 -11.45
CA GLY A 21 -15.62 -22.64 -11.02
C GLY A 21 -14.28 -21.89 -11.16
N ASP A 22 -13.19 -22.46 -10.65
CA ASP A 22 -11.86 -21.83 -10.67
C ASP A 22 -11.31 -21.68 -12.11
N THR A 23 -11.61 -22.64 -12.99
CA THR A 23 -11.16 -22.63 -14.40
C THR A 23 -11.98 -21.67 -15.26
N LEU A 24 -13.28 -21.56 -14.98
CA LEU A 24 -14.19 -20.65 -15.66
C LEU A 24 -13.90 -19.19 -15.27
N LEU A 25 -13.72 -18.91 -13.98
CA LEU A 25 -13.41 -17.56 -13.48
C LEU A 25 -12.07 -17.06 -14.00
N GLY A 26 -11.06 -17.93 -14.09
CA GLY A 26 -9.76 -17.60 -14.68
C GLY A 26 -9.83 -17.22 -16.17
N ARG A 27 -10.83 -17.72 -16.91
CA ARG A 27 -11.06 -17.33 -18.32
C ARG A 27 -11.89 -16.06 -18.47
N LEU A 28 -12.78 -15.78 -17.52
CA LEU A 28 -13.70 -14.64 -17.58
C LEU A 28 -13.08 -13.34 -17.08
N PHE A 29 -12.22 -13.40 -16.06
CA PHE A 29 -11.70 -12.21 -15.40
C PHE A 29 -10.19 -12.06 -15.55
N PRO A 30 -9.71 -10.84 -15.84
CA PRO A 30 -8.28 -10.58 -15.95
C PRO A 30 -7.55 -10.85 -14.64
N PHE A 31 -8.16 -10.50 -13.49
CA PHE A 31 -7.65 -10.76 -12.15
C PHE A 31 -8.61 -11.73 -11.44
N SER A 32 -8.09 -12.89 -11.04
CA SER A 32 -8.87 -13.95 -10.38
C SER A 32 -7.93 -14.72 -9.45
N PRO A 33 -7.69 -14.21 -8.24
CA PRO A 33 -6.77 -14.83 -7.29
C PRO A 33 -7.39 -16.13 -6.79
N ASP A 34 -6.57 -17.17 -6.76
CA ASP A 34 -6.98 -18.46 -6.22
C ASP A 34 -6.90 -18.41 -4.69
N GLY A 35 -8.07 -18.44 -4.04
CA GLY A 35 -8.20 -18.33 -2.59
C GLY A 35 -7.50 -19.45 -1.79
N LYS A 36 -7.10 -20.56 -2.44
CA LYS A 36 -6.35 -21.67 -1.81
C LYS A 36 -4.82 -21.49 -1.89
N LYS A 37 -4.31 -20.45 -2.57
CA LYS A 37 -2.88 -20.23 -2.78
C LYS A 37 -2.21 -19.39 -1.68
N GLN A 38 -0.88 -19.43 -1.67
CA GLN A 38 0.02 -18.74 -0.74
C GLN A 38 -0.30 -17.23 -0.64
N LEU A 39 -0.51 -16.73 0.58
CA LEU A 39 -0.90 -15.34 0.87
C LEU A 39 0.20 -14.63 1.64
N ILE A 40 0.31 -13.32 1.43
CA ILE A 40 1.10 -12.43 2.28
C ILE A 40 0.14 -11.80 3.27
N THR A 41 0.34 -12.06 4.56
CA THR A 41 -0.45 -11.41 5.61
C THR A 41 0.14 -10.04 5.90
N VAL A 42 -0.68 -9.01 5.82
CA VAL A 42 -0.33 -7.65 6.24
C VAL A 42 -1.08 -7.38 7.53
N GLU A 43 -0.39 -7.14 8.63
CA GLU A 43 -1.00 -6.90 9.94
C GLU A 43 -0.27 -5.83 10.71
N GLY A 44 -0.91 -5.24 11.70
CA GLY A 44 -0.32 -4.10 12.37
C GLY A 44 -1.24 -3.44 13.37
N VAL A 45 -0.74 -2.33 13.92
CA VAL A 45 -1.48 -1.47 14.83
C VAL A 45 -1.26 -0.04 14.38
N VAL A 46 -2.34 0.66 14.03
CA VAL A 46 -2.28 2.09 13.66
C VAL A 46 -2.59 2.99 14.86
N PRO A 47 -1.99 4.20 14.93
CA PRO A 47 -2.30 5.21 15.94
C PRO A 47 -3.76 5.69 15.91
N LYS A 48 -4.19 6.34 17.00
CA LYS A 48 -5.49 7.03 17.05
C LYS A 48 -5.58 8.10 15.97
N TYR A 49 -6.80 8.41 15.54
CA TYR A 49 -7.12 9.38 14.49
C TYR A 49 -6.53 9.02 13.11
N THR A 50 -6.10 7.78 12.90
CA THR A 50 -5.54 7.33 11.64
C THR A 50 -6.22 6.06 11.13
N LYS A 51 -6.07 5.77 9.83
CA LYS A 51 -6.51 4.52 9.21
C LYS A 51 -5.40 3.88 8.37
N PRO A 52 -5.35 2.54 8.31
CA PRO A 52 -4.41 1.83 7.45
C PRO A 52 -4.89 1.85 6.00
N TYR A 53 -3.92 1.80 5.08
CA TYR A 53 -4.15 1.56 3.66
C TYR A 53 -3.26 0.40 3.24
N VAL A 54 -3.86 -0.62 2.63
CA VAL A 54 -3.11 -1.77 2.10
C VAL A 54 -3.45 -1.92 0.63
N SER A 55 -2.42 -1.92 -0.20
CA SER A 55 -2.57 -2.13 -1.63
C SER A 55 -1.43 -2.96 -2.19
N ALA A 56 -1.59 -3.40 -3.43
CA ALA A 56 -0.58 -4.16 -4.13
C ALA A 56 -0.57 -3.82 -5.62
N GLN A 57 0.60 -3.89 -6.22
CA GLN A 57 0.77 -3.85 -7.65
C GLN A 57 1.12 -5.25 -8.13
N TYR A 58 0.41 -5.72 -9.14
CA TYR A 58 0.68 -6.96 -9.85
C TYR A 58 1.25 -6.66 -11.23
N ILE A 59 2.11 -7.55 -11.72
CA ILE A 59 2.67 -7.51 -13.06
C ILE A 59 2.25 -8.75 -13.85
N SER A 60 1.97 -8.56 -15.14
CA SER A 60 1.74 -9.66 -16.09
C SER A 60 2.75 -9.59 -17.23
N LYS A 61 3.40 -10.73 -17.49
CA LYS A 61 4.25 -10.96 -18.67
C LYS A 61 3.48 -11.61 -19.82
N ASP A 62 2.26 -12.09 -19.59
CA ASP A 62 1.39 -12.69 -20.61
C ASP A 62 0.50 -11.63 -21.28
N CYS A 63 -0.07 -10.72 -20.48
CA CYS A 63 -0.81 -9.56 -20.95
C CYS A 63 0.17 -8.41 -21.17
N LEU A 64 0.44 -8.10 -22.44
CA LEU A 64 1.37 -7.06 -22.86
C LEU A 64 0.61 -5.86 -23.41
N LYS A 65 1.17 -4.67 -23.25
CA LYS A 65 0.69 -3.43 -23.89
C LYS A 65 1.72 -2.95 -24.91
N TYR A 66 1.24 -2.33 -25.97
CA TYR A 66 2.11 -1.69 -26.96
C TYR A 66 2.53 -0.30 -26.47
N GLN A 67 3.79 0.02 -26.69
CA GLN A 67 4.38 1.34 -26.56
C GLN A 67 5.19 1.65 -27.81
N PHE A 68 5.46 2.93 -28.06
CA PHE A 68 6.30 3.36 -29.17
C PHE A 68 7.63 3.86 -28.63
N ASP A 69 8.73 3.50 -29.30
CA ASP A 69 10.03 4.08 -28.99
C ASP A 69 10.16 5.49 -29.59
N ALA A 70 11.31 6.14 -29.36
CA ALA A 70 11.57 7.48 -29.90
C ALA A 70 11.57 7.53 -31.44
N GLY A 71 11.72 6.39 -32.11
CA GLY A 71 11.64 6.23 -33.57
C GLY A 71 10.24 5.87 -34.07
N MET A 72 9.21 5.93 -33.22
CA MET A 72 7.83 5.52 -33.52
C MET A 72 7.68 4.03 -33.89
N SER A 73 8.63 3.18 -33.50
CA SER A 73 8.51 1.73 -33.67
C SER A 73 7.77 1.11 -32.49
N PRO A 74 6.74 0.26 -32.73
CA PRO A 74 5.98 -0.36 -31.67
C PRO A 74 6.80 -1.48 -30.98
N TYR A 75 6.77 -1.53 -29.66
CA TYR A 75 7.31 -2.62 -28.85
C TYR A 75 6.35 -2.98 -27.72
N GLN A 76 6.45 -4.22 -27.23
CA GLN A 76 5.57 -4.74 -26.19
C GLN A 76 6.23 -4.64 -24.82
N VAL A 77 5.46 -4.22 -23.82
CA VAL A 77 5.90 -4.17 -22.42
C VAL A 77 4.90 -4.87 -21.50
N PRO A 78 5.35 -5.40 -20.34
CA PRO A 78 4.47 -5.93 -19.30
C PRO A 78 3.39 -4.92 -18.89
N THR A 79 2.23 -5.46 -18.52
CA THR A 79 1.14 -4.68 -17.93
C THR A 79 1.15 -4.78 -16.42
N TYR A 80 0.49 -3.81 -15.78
CA TYR A 80 0.39 -3.71 -14.32
C TYR A 80 -1.08 -3.61 -13.90
N TYR A 81 -1.41 -4.18 -12.74
CA TYR A 81 -2.72 -4.12 -12.12
C TYR A 81 -2.60 -3.70 -10.66
N GLY A 82 -3.34 -2.65 -10.27
CA GLY A 82 -3.43 -2.19 -8.89
C GLY A 82 -4.58 -2.87 -8.16
N LEU A 83 -4.31 -3.31 -6.93
CA LEU A 83 -5.31 -3.85 -6.01
C LEU A 83 -5.28 -3.02 -4.74
N ASP A 84 -6.35 -2.30 -4.46
CA ASP A 84 -6.56 -1.59 -3.19
C ASP A 84 -7.56 -2.36 -2.33
N LEU A 85 -7.22 -2.58 -1.06
CA LEU A 85 -8.10 -3.27 -0.11
C LEU A 85 -8.76 -2.25 0.82
N ASP A 86 -10.08 -2.41 1.03
CA ASP A 86 -10.80 -1.69 2.09
C ASP A 86 -10.47 -2.36 3.44
N VAL A 87 -9.43 -1.85 4.11
CA VAL A 87 -8.95 -2.37 5.40
C VAL A 87 -9.45 -1.48 6.52
N LYS A 88 -10.09 -2.09 7.52
CA LYS A 88 -10.56 -1.41 8.72
C LYS A 88 -9.70 -1.81 9.91
N ALA A 89 -9.28 -0.82 10.68
CA ALA A 89 -8.65 -1.03 11.97
C ALA A 89 -9.71 -1.13 13.07
N ASP A 90 -9.43 -1.93 14.08
CA ASP A 90 -10.21 -1.98 15.30
C ASP A 90 -10.18 -0.60 16.01
N PRO A 91 -11.34 0.02 16.32
CA PRO A 91 -11.35 1.38 16.86
C PRO A 91 -10.73 1.53 18.25
N GLN A 92 -10.63 0.46 19.04
CA GLN A 92 -10.10 0.51 20.40
C GLN A 92 -8.59 0.24 20.44
N THR A 93 -8.16 -0.74 19.66
CA THR A 93 -6.78 -1.26 19.68
C THR A 93 -5.94 -0.75 18.51
N GLY A 94 -6.56 -0.22 17.46
CA GLY A 94 -5.89 0.14 16.20
C GLY A 94 -5.43 -1.06 15.38
N TYR A 95 -5.74 -2.29 15.80
CA TYR A 95 -5.28 -3.49 15.13
C TYR A 95 -5.95 -3.66 13.77
N PHE A 96 -5.18 -4.03 12.75
CA PHE A 96 -5.70 -4.37 11.43
C PHE A 96 -5.02 -5.61 10.86
N GLN A 97 -5.73 -6.29 9.97
CA GLN A 97 -5.19 -7.41 9.20
C GLN A 97 -5.80 -7.44 7.81
N ALA A 98 -4.96 -7.69 6.81
CA ALA A 98 -5.33 -7.90 5.42
C ALA A 98 -4.51 -9.05 4.83
N ARG A 99 -4.97 -9.60 3.70
CA ARG A 99 -4.29 -10.69 3.00
C ARG A 99 -4.15 -10.34 1.55
N LEU A 100 -2.92 -10.33 1.06
CA LEU A 100 -2.60 -10.11 -0.34
C LEU A 100 -2.31 -11.44 -1.02
N PRO A 101 -3.00 -11.78 -2.12
CA PRO A 101 -2.70 -13.01 -2.85
C PRO A 101 -1.35 -12.87 -3.55
N PHE A 102 -0.46 -13.83 -3.36
CA PHE A 102 0.83 -13.81 -4.07
C PHE A 102 0.66 -13.99 -5.59
N ASN A 103 -0.38 -14.73 -5.98
CA ASN A 103 -0.79 -14.91 -7.36
C ASN A 103 -2.16 -14.27 -7.58
N GLY A 104 -2.21 -13.22 -8.39
CA GLY A 104 -3.46 -12.58 -8.82
C GLY A 104 -4.25 -13.39 -9.84
N GLY A 105 -3.62 -14.42 -10.44
CA GLY A 105 -4.30 -15.38 -11.31
C GLY A 105 -4.93 -14.74 -12.54
N GLY A 106 -6.09 -15.24 -12.96
CA GLY A 106 -6.76 -14.84 -14.19
C GLY A 106 -6.00 -15.22 -15.47
N TRP A 107 -6.54 -14.84 -16.63
CA TRP A 107 -5.95 -15.16 -17.94
C TRP A 107 -4.64 -14.40 -18.20
N CYS A 108 -4.42 -13.28 -17.50
CA CYS A 108 -3.15 -12.55 -17.49
C CYS A 108 -2.11 -13.13 -16.52
N LYS A 109 -2.43 -14.19 -15.77
CA LYS A 109 -1.52 -14.86 -14.81
C LYS A 109 -0.77 -13.88 -13.90
N TRP A 110 -1.48 -12.91 -13.33
CA TRP A 110 -0.90 -11.84 -12.51
C TRP A 110 -0.03 -12.37 -11.37
N LYS A 111 1.15 -11.76 -11.19
CA LYS A 111 2.07 -12.01 -10.08
C LYS A 111 2.26 -10.74 -9.29
N ILE A 112 2.28 -10.84 -7.96
CA ILE A 112 2.53 -9.66 -7.13
C ILE A 112 3.94 -9.13 -7.42
N ASN A 113 4.05 -7.83 -7.65
CA ASN A 113 5.29 -7.11 -7.91
C ASN A 113 5.69 -6.31 -6.67
N GLN A 114 4.73 -5.57 -6.11
CA GLN A 114 4.91 -4.72 -4.94
C GLN A 114 3.71 -4.84 -4.00
N ALA A 115 3.96 -4.75 -2.71
CA ALA A 115 2.94 -4.59 -1.68
C ALA A 115 3.18 -3.29 -0.92
N PHE A 116 2.12 -2.57 -0.61
CA PHE A 116 2.15 -1.30 0.08
C PHE A 116 1.34 -1.39 1.36
N VAL A 117 1.88 -0.84 2.44
CA VAL A 117 1.12 -0.55 3.64
C VAL A 117 1.47 0.84 4.12
N ALA A 118 0.44 1.67 4.31
CA ALA A 118 0.57 3.04 4.74
C ALA A 118 -0.46 3.38 5.81
N VAL A 119 -0.26 4.52 6.46
CA VAL A 119 -1.17 5.10 7.43
C VAL A 119 -1.40 6.57 7.08
N GLY A 120 -2.64 7.03 7.20
CA GLY A 120 -3.04 8.41 7.00
C GLY A 120 -4.04 8.85 8.05
N TYR A 121 -4.09 10.16 8.34
CA TYR A 121 -5.08 10.71 9.25
C TYR A 121 -6.52 10.50 8.72
N THR A 122 -7.45 10.35 9.64
CA THR A 122 -8.90 10.42 9.41
C THR A 122 -9.51 11.69 9.97
N ASP A 123 -8.83 12.32 10.92
CA ASP A 123 -9.23 13.57 11.57
C ASP A 123 -7.96 14.28 12.07
N VAL A 124 -7.87 15.59 11.81
CA VAL A 124 -6.75 16.46 12.23
C VAL A 124 -7.25 17.69 12.98
N SER A 125 -8.55 17.75 13.28
CA SER A 125 -9.19 18.89 13.95
C SER A 125 -8.64 19.15 15.36
N HIS A 126 -8.09 18.13 16.01
CA HIS A 126 -7.41 18.26 17.31
C HIS A 126 -6.02 18.92 17.20
N LEU A 127 -5.40 18.89 16.02
CA LEU A 127 -4.09 19.50 15.77
C LEU A 127 -4.25 20.93 15.26
N VAL A 128 -5.03 21.10 14.19
CA VAL A 128 -5.20 22.37 13.50
C VAL A 128 -6.66 22.49 13.07
N LYS A 129 -7.31 23.53 13.58
CA LYS A 129 -8.69 23.84 13.23
C LYS A 129 -8.81 24.11 11.72
N ASP A 130 -9.84 23.55 11.10
CA ASP A 130 -10.20 23.73 9.69
C ASP A 130 -9.11 23.28 8.70
N ALA A 131 -8.20 22.39 9.13
CA ALA A 131 -7.20 21.79 8.24
C ALA A 131 -7.75 20.57 7.49
N GLU A 132 -7.33 20.43 6.24
CA GLU A 132 -7.63 19.27 5.40
C GLU A 132 -6.65 18.11 5.64
N LEU A 133 -7.10 16.90 5.34
CA LEU A 133 -6.28 15.70 5.39
C LEU A 133 -5.43 15.62 4.12
N SER A 134 -4.13 15.39 4.27
CA SER A 134 -3.18 15.21 3.16
C SER A 134 -2.60 13.78 3.16
N SER A 135 -1.43 13.62 2.55
CA SER A 135 -0.75 12.35 2.32
C SER A 135 -0.40 11.60 3.61
N GLY A 136 -0.33 10.28 3.48
CA GLY A 136 0.16 9.37 4.52
C GLY A 136 1.60 8.93 4.27
N THR A 137 2.13 8.12 5.18
CA THR A 137 3.45 7.47 5.04
C THR A 137 3.36 5.99 5.34
N GLY A 138 4.34 5.21 4.88
CA GLY A 138 4.28 3.76 4.94
C GLY A 138 5.54 3.07 4.42
N LEU A 139 5.38 1.83 3.97
CA LEU A 139 6.43 1.07 3.32
C LEU A 139 5.96 0.47 1.99
N ALA A 140 6.92 0.29 1.09
CA ALA A 140 6.79 -0.47 -0.14
C ALA A 140 7.65 -1.74 -0.04
N ALA A 141 7.04 -2.91 -0.15
CA ALA A 141 7.73 -4.18 -0.24
C ALA A 141 7.83 -4.63 -1.70
N PHE A 142 9.03 -4.52 -2.27
CA PHE A 142 9.39 -5.07 -3.58
C PHE A 142 9.59 -6.58 -3.43
N ILE A 143 8.75 -7.36 -4.11
CA ILE A 143 8.69 -8.80 -3.90
C ILE A 143 9.69 -9.52 -4.81
N ASN A 144 10.51 -10.40 -4.23
CA ASN A 144 11.46 -11.25 -4.95
C ASN A 144 12.34 -10.47 -5.95
N ASP A 145 12.15 -10.74 -7.25
CA ASP A 145 12.87 -10.24 -8.40
C ASP A 145 12.19 -9.03 -9.07
N ALA A 146 11.21 -8.40 -8.40
CA ALA A 146 10.63 -7.13 -8.86
C ALA A 146 11.74 -6.15 -9.28
N ALA A 147 11.57 -5.48 -10.41
CA ALA A 147 12.62 -4.63 -10.98
C ALA A 147 13.21 -3.70 -9.92
N ARG A 148 14.54 -3.71 -9.78
CA ARG A 148 15.22 -2.80 -8.85
C ARG A 148 14.93 -1.38 -9.28
N THR A 149 14.64 -0.55 -8.30
CA THR A 149 14.61 0.89 -8.48
C THR A 149 15.97 1.45 -8.05
N ASN A 150 16.30 2.68 -8.45
CA ASN A 150 17.57 3.33 -8.06
C ASN A 150 17.62 3.72 -6.57
N ILE A 151 16.67 3.24 -5.76
CA ILE A 151 16.58 3.52 -4.33
C ILE A 151 17.27 2.41 -3.54
N SER A 152 17.87 2.78 -2.41
CA SER A 152 18.48 1.81 -1.50
C SER A 152 17.38 1.04 -0.74
N GLU A 153 17.10 -0.18 -1.17
CA GLU A 153 16.09 -1.06 -0.57
C GLU A 153 16.62 -1.80 0.68
N ILE A 154 15.80 -1.88 1.73
CA ILE A 154 16.12 -2.61 2.96
C ILE A 154 15.83 -4.11 2.75
N PRO A 155 16.82 -5.02 2.86
CA PRO A 155 16.60 -6.44 2.64
C PRO A 155 15.78 -7.05 3.79
N ALA A 156 14.79 -7.87 3.43
CA ALA A 156 13.98 -8.67 4.35
C ALA A 156 13.70 -10.07 3.75
N SER A 157 13.48 -11.06 4.62
CA SER A 157 13.22 -12.45 4.21
C SER A 157 11.98 -12.98 4.91
N ASN A 158 10.95 -13.32 4.13
CA ASN A 158 9.63 -13.81 4.55
C ASN A 158 8.79 -12.84 5.41
N THR A 159 9.43 -12.10 6.32
CA THR A 159 8.78 -11.20 7.27
C THR A 159 9.43 -9.82 7.22
N ILE A 160 8.60 -8.78 7.17
CA ILE A 160 8.97 -7.41 7.54
C ILE A 160 8.33 -7.14 8.90
N ASP A 161 9.11 -6.67 9.87
CA ASP A 161 8.60 -6.08 11.13
C ASP A 161 9.11 -4.64 11.21
N PHE A 162 8.19 -3.69 11.03
CA PHE A 162 8.54 -2.30 10.82
C PHE A 162 7.71 -1.37 11.70
N ASN A 163 8.42 -0.63 12.55
CA ASN A 163 7.85 0.23 13.59
C ASN A 163 8.45 1.64 13.50
N PRO A 164 8.17 2.41 12.43
CA PRO A 164 8.75 3.74 12.25
C PRO A 164 8.14 4.74 13.22
N VAL A 165 8.90 5.76 13.59
CA VAL A 165 8.32 6.99 14.15
C VAL A 165 7.89 7.88 12.99
N ILE A 166 6.68 8.42 13.09
CA ILE A 166 6.07 9.30 12.09
C ILE A 166 5.58 10.58 12.77
N TYR A 167 5.60 11.68 12.03
CA TYR A 167 5.28 13.02 12.53
C TYR A 167 4.20 13.65 11.66
N PRO A 168 3.27 14.42 12.25
CA PRO A 168 2.43 15.32 11.47
C PRO A 168 3.28 16.44 10.87
N VAL A 169 2.91 16.88 9.67
CA VAL A 169 3.49 18.05 9.01
C VAL A 169 2.35 18.97 8.62
N LEU A 170 2.42 20.23 9.05
CA LEU A 170 1.43 21.25 8.70
C LEU A 170 1.89 21.99 7.44
N GLU A 171 1.12 21.90 6.37
CA GLU A 171 1.35 22.64 5.12
C GLU A 171 0.47 23.90 5.10
N MET A 172 1.11 25.04 4.87
CA MET A 172 0.47 26.35 4.77
C MET A 172 0.91 27.03 3.48
N VAL A 173 0.15 26.79 2.42
CA VAL A 173 0.39 27.38 1.10
C VAL A 173 -0.55 28.56 0.89
N GLU A 174 0.01 29.72 0.56
CA GLU A 174 -0.76 30.94 0.28
C GLU A 174 -1.80 30.68 -0.83
N GLY A 175 -3.08 30.85 -0.49
CA GLY A 175 -4.21 30.64 -1.42
C GLY A 175 -4.84 29.24 -1.38
N PHE A 176 -4.31 28.32 -0.56
CA PHE A 176 -4.87 26.98 -0.37
C PHE A 176 -5.30 26.76 1.09
N PRO A 177 -6.26 25.85 1.34
CA PRO A 177 -6.55 25.38 2.69
C PRO A 177 -5.28 24.85 3.37
N LYS A 178 -5.19 25.02 4.69
CA LYS A 178 -4.16 24.36 5.47
C LYS A 178 -4.37 22.87 5.39
N SER A 179 -3.30 22.09 5.30
CA SER A 179 -3.41 20.63 5.28
C SER A 179 -2.41 20.00 6.23
N VAL A 180 -2.73 18.80 6.71
CA VAL A 180 -1.84 18.03 7.58
C VAL A 180 -1.55 16.67 6.94
N SER A 181 -0.28 16.40 6.70
CA SER A 181 0.25 15.13 6.20
C SER A 181 0.97 14.35 7.30
N LEU A 182 1.21 13.06 7.07
CA LEU A 182 2.08 12.22 7.90
C LEU A 182 3.38 11.94 7.17
N GLN A 183 4.50 12.16 7.86
CA GLN A 183 5.82 11.96 7.28
C GLN A 183 6.74 11.12 8.19
N GLY A 184 7.41 10.15 7.58
CA GLY A 184 8.53 9.42 8.18
C GLY A 184 9.88 9.99 7.71
N LYS A 185 10.99 9.30 8.01
CA LYS A 185 12.33 9.66 7.52
C LYS A 185 12.40 9.77 5.99
N VAL A 186 11.59 8.96 5.32
CA VAL A 186 11.35 9.00 3.88
C VAL A 186 9.84 8.92 3.66
N GLU A 187 9.37 9.35 2.49
CA GLU A 187 7.95 9.30 2.12
C GLU A 187 7.39 7.87 2.23
N LEU A 188 8.10 6.90 1.64
CA LEU A 188 7.76 5.49 1.66
C LEU A 188 9.03 4.65 1.83
N TYR A 189 9.08 3.82 2.88
CA TYR A 189 10.27 3.00 3.16
C TYR A 189 10.38 1.83 2.17
N PRO A 190 11.45 1.75 1.37
CA PRO A 190 11.59 0.68 0.38
C PRO A 190 12.21 -0.57 1.01
N PHE A 191 11.51 -1.69 0.94
CA PHE A 191 11.97 -3.01 1.37
C PHE A 191 12.10 -3.96 0.19
N ARG A 192 13.16 -4.77 0.16
CA ARG A 192 13.29 -5.93 -0.71
C ARG A 192 12.89 -7.17 0.05
N LEU A 193 11.67 -7.67 -0.18
CA LEU A 193 11.13 -8.84 0.52
C LEU A 193 11.31 -10.11 -0.33
N LYS A 194 12.22 -10.97 0.08
CA LYS A 194 12.40 -12.30 -0.51
C LYS A 194 11.46 -13.30 0.15
N LEU A 195 10.67 -14.00 -0.67
CA LEU A 195 9.66 -14.94 -0.22
C LEU A 195 10.10 -16.38 -0.54
N THR A 196 10.25 -17.19 0.50
CA THR A 196 10.63 -18.60 0.39
C THR A 196 9.37 -19.47 0.30
N PRO A 197 9.26 -20.39 -0.69
CA PRO A 197 8.14 -21.34 -0.76
C PRO A 197 7.98 -22.14 0.54
N GLY A 198 6.73 -22.36 0.97
CA GLY A 198 6.43 -23.08 2.22
C GLY A 198 6.59 -22.26 3.51
N ALA A 199 7.26 -21.11 3.48
CA ALA A 199 7.32 -20.20 4.62
C ALA A 199 6.01 -19.41 4.79
N LYS A 200 5.79 -18.94 6.02
CA LYS A 200 4.76 -17.93 6.31
C LYS A 200 5.29 -16.56 5.90
N TRP A 201 4.50 -15.81 5.12
CA TRP A 201 4.88 -14.49 4.63
C TRP A 201 4.09 -13.40 5.34
N LYS A 202 4.81 -12.42 5.92
CA LYS A 202 4.20 -11.39 6.74
C LYS A 202 4.80 -10.00 6.51
N ILE A 203 3.94 -8.99 6.59
CA ILE A 203 4.33 -7.58 6.72
C ILE A 203 3.65 -7.09 7.99
N ILE A 204 4.46 -6.73 8.98
CA ILE A 204 4.02 -6.25 10.29
C ILE A 204 4.35 -4.76 10.35
N PHE A 205 3.32 -3.91 10.45
CA PHE A 205 3.46 -2.45 10.42
C PHE A 205 2.84 -1.81 11.66
N LYS A 206 3.67 -1.26 12.55
CA LYS A 206 3.21 -0.60 13.79
C LYS A 206 3.88 0.77 13.95
N PRO A 207 3.47 1.77 13.16
CA PRO A 207 4.03 3.11 13.27
C PRO A 207 3.72 3.74 14.62
N LYS A 208 4.66 4.52 15.15
CA LYS A 208 4.48 5.36 16.33
C LYS A 208 4.31 6.81 15.89
N LEU A 209 3.13 7.37 16.10
CA LEU A 209 2.83 8.77 15.84
C LEU A 209 3.29 9.66 17.00
N ASP A 210 4.09 10.68 16.70
CA ASP A 210 4.53 11.69 17.66
C ASP A 210 3.99 13.06 17.26
N GLU A 211 2.80 13.40 17.77
CA GLU A 211 2.13 14.67 17.50
C GLU A 211 2.72 15.84 18.29
N THR A 212 3.66 15.59 19.21
CA THR A 212 4.33 16.68 19.96
C THR A 212 5.30 17.47 19.08
N LYS A 213 5.68 16.90 17.94
CA LYS A 213 6.60 17.50 16.98
C LYS A 213 5.91 17.65 15.64
N MET A 214 5.60 18.89 15.27
CA MET A 214 4.91 19.22 14.03
C MET A 214 5.65 20.33 13.30
N PRO A 215 6.50 19.99 12.32
CA PRO A 215 7.08 20.96 11.40
C PRO A 215 5.99 21.67 10.59
N LYS A 216 6.31 22.89 10.15
CA LYS A 216 5.42 23.71 9.33
C LYS A 216 6.11 24.04 8.03
N VAL A 217 5.51 23.63 6.92
CA VAL A 217 5.92 24.03 5.58
C VAL A 217 5.12 25.27 5.21
N ILE A 218 5.80 26.38 4.96
CA ILE A 218 5.16 27.66 4.63
C ILE A 218 5.58 28.05 3.21
N VAL A 219 4.61 28.28 2.35
CA VAL A 219 4.82 28.69 0.95
C VAL A 219 4.03 29.95 0.69
N THR A 220 4.73 31.01 0.29
CA THR A 220 4.14 32.31 -0.03
C THR A 220 4.70 32.84 -1.35
N LYS A 221 4.10 33.89 -1.88
CA LYS A 221 4.66 34.61 -3.05
C LYS A 221 6.05 35.19 -2.81
N LYS A 222 6.46 35.35 -1.55
CA LYS A 222 7.75 35.94 -1.17
C LYS A 222 8.84 34.88 -0.94
N GLY A 223 8.48 33.60 -0.89
CA GLY A 223 9.40 32.51 -0.64
C GLY A 223 8.76 31.36 0.12
N GLU A 224 9.57 30.34 0.34
CA GLU A 224 9.21 29.08 0.99
C GLU A 224 10.23 28.71 2.07
N TRP A 225 9.75 28.16 3.17
CA TRP A 225 10.60 27.68 4.27
C TRP A 225 9.90 26.62 5.10
N VAL A 226 10.71 25.88 5.86
CA VAL A 226 10.25 24.92 6.86
C VAL A 226 10.62 25.41 8.25
N GLU A 227 9.64 25.55 9.13
CA GLU A 227 9.83 25.83 10.55
C GLU A 227 9.74 24.52 11.35
N TYR A 228 10.77 24.24 12.14
CA TYR A 228 10.82 23.05 12.99
C TYR A 228 10.40 23.37 14.43
N PRO A 229 9.87 22.39 15.19
CA PRO A 229 9.48 22.58 16.59
C PRO A 229 10.61 23.10 17.50
N SER A 230 11.87 22.84 17.13
CA SER A 230 13.06 23.32 17.83
C SER A 230 13.37 24.82 17.62
N GLY A 231 12.64 25.50 16.74
CA GLY A 231 12.91 26.87 16.31
C GLY A 231 13.91 26.97 15.15
N HIS A 232 14.44 25.85 14.66
CA HIS A 232 15.24 25.83 13.43
C HIS A 232 14.36 26.18 12.21
N ILE A 233 14.95 26.90 11.26
CA ILE A 233 14.27 27.31 10.01
C ILE A 233 15.18 26.96 8.83
N GLU A 234 14.63 26.25 7.85
CA GLU A 234 15.26 26.01 6.55
C GLU A 234 14.55 26.82 5.47
N ILE A 235 15.27 27.71 4.81
CA ILE A 235 14.74 28.58 3.75
C ILE A 235 14.94 27.98 2.36
N ASN A 236 14.12 28.39 1.40
CA ASN A 236 14.16 27.94 0.00
C ASN A 236 13.97 26.42 -0.15
N THR A 237 13.13 25.84 0.71
CA THR A 237 12.74 24.44 0.64
C THR A 237 11.33 24.24 1.19
N GLN A 238 10.63 23.26 0.64
CA GLN A 238 9.39 22.70 1.19
C GLN A 238 9.62 21.32 1.82
N MET A 239 10.83 20.76 1.64
CA MET A 239 11.17 19.42 2.11
C MET A 239 11.48 19.44 3.60
N VAL A 240 10.72 18.68 4.37
CA VAL A 240 10.97 18.48 5.80
C VAL A 240 12.08 17.45 5.99
N ASP A 241 13.18 17.87 6.60
CA ASP A 241 14.26 17.01 7.06
C ASP A 241 13.98 16.54 8.50
N THR A 242 13.63 15.26 8.61
CA THR A 242 13.38 14.59 9.89
C THR A 242 14.50 14.71 10.93
N ARG A 243 15.74 15.02 10.54
CA ARG A 243 16.86 15.22 11.47
C ARG A 243 16.68 16.43 12.39
N TYR A 244 15.88 17.42 11.99
CA TYR A 244 15.58 18.62 12.78
C TYR A 244 14.29 18.52 13.58
N ILE A 245 13.55 17.41 13.45
CA ILE A 245 12.36 17.09 14.25
C ILE A 245 12.81 16.54 15.61
N LYS A 246 13.37 17.42 16.44
CA LYS A 246 13.89 17.12 17.78
C LYS A 246 12.91 17.49 18.88
#